data_AF-A0A914ZN29-F1
#
_entry.id   AF-A0A914ZN29-F1
#
_cell.length_a   1.000
_cell.length_b   1.000
_cell.length_c   1.000
_cell.angle_alpha   90.00
_cell.angle_beta   90.00
_cell.angle_gamma   90.00
#
_symmetry.space_group_name_H-M   'P 1'
#
loop_
_entity.id
_entity.type
_entity.pdbx_description
1 polymer ?
#
loop_
_entity_poly.entity_id
_entity_poly.type
_entity_poly.pdbx_seq_one_letter_code
_entity_poly.pdbx_strand_id
1 'polypeptide(L)'
;MTLLLSYPSKPTIELGSYHQQYVLDDRIIAVGVVDVLPRCLSSKYFYYDPDFSFLSLGTYAALREIAFTRELAKERPHLHYYYMGYYIDSCPKMRYKGRFRPSDLLCDYSFTWVPLDECVRRLRSTGEKAIAFAPEQPPPEHVDVGSVYCLFKMSAMPYAVLKSHPEFREKEDFMEEYAQLVGPVAKEMLLVRT
;
A
#
# COMPACT_ATOMS: atom_id res chain seq x y z
N MET A 1 -14.98 13.59 18.76
CA MET A 1 -14.96 12.85 17.49
C MET A 1 -14.85 11.37 17.79
N THR A 2 -15.88 10.61 17.43
CA THR A 2 -15.97 9.17 17.62
C THR A 2 -15.63 8.49 16.31
N LEU A 3 -14.69 7.55 16.33
CA LEU A 3 -14.41 6.71 15.16
C LEU A 3 -15.39 5.53 15.19
N LEU A 4 -16.29 5.47 14.23
CA LEU A 4 -17.09 4.28 13.96
C LEU A 4 -16.42 3.51 12.83
N LEU A 5 -15.88 2.35 13.17
CA LEU A 5 -15.61 1.33 12.18
C LEU A 5 -16.93 0.59 12.01
N SER A 6 -17.57 0.71 10.85
CA SER A 6 -18.82 -0.01 10.60
C SER A 6 -18.53 -1.51 10.57
N TYR A 7 -18.85 -2.22 11.66
CA TYR A 7 -18.66 -3.66 11.79
C TYR A 7 -19.99 -4.42 11.81
N PRO A 8 -20.14 -5.47 10.99
CA PRO A 8 -21.06 -6.55 11.30
C PRO A 8 -20.44 -7.44 12.39
N SER A 9 -20.71 -7.12 13.66
CA SER A 9 -20.75 -8.02 14.84
C SER A 9 -19.70 -9.15 15.02
N LYS A 10 -18.50 -9.09 14.45
CA LYS A 10 -17.43 -10.08 14.68
C LYS A 10 -16.34 -9.52 15.61
N PRO A 11 -15.85 -10.31 16.59
CA PRO A 11 -14.83 -9.88 17.55
C PRO A 11 -13.42 -9.72 16.94
N THR A 12 -13.19 -10.24 15.74
CA THR A 12 -11.90 -10.20 15.03
C THR A 12 -12.07 -9.67 13.61
N ILE A 13 -11.16 -8.79 13.19
CA ILE A 13 -11.20 -8.11 11.89
C ILE A 13 -10.53 -8.99 10.84
N GLU A 14 -11.24 -9.34 9.77
CA GLU A 14 -10.71 -10.17 8.69
C GLU A 14 -9.81 -9.36 7.73
N LEU A 15 -9.03 -10.04 6.90
CA LEU A 15 -8.31 -9.37 5.82
C LEU A 15 -9.31 -8.82 4.79
N GLY A 16 -9.04 -7.65 4.22
CA GLY A 16 -9.91 -7.04 3.22
C GLY A 16 -10.02 -5.53 3.36
N SER A 17 -10.97 -4.95 2.61
CA SER A 17 -11.19 -3.51 2.53
C SER A 17 -12.28 -3.05 3.50
N TYR A 18 -12.04 -1.90 4.14
CA TYR A 18 -12.90 -1.32 5.16
C TYR A 18 -13.05 0.19 5.01
N HIS A 19 -14.16 0.71 5.53
CA HIS A 19 -14.38 2.14 5.72
C HIS A 19 -14.28 2.52 7.20
N GLN A 20 -13.47 3.54 7.48
CA GLN A 20 -13.37 4.19 8.78
C GLN A 20 -14.20 5.47 8.76
N GLN A 21 -15.22 5.58 9.59
CA GLN A 21 -16.10 6.74 9.64
C GLN A 21 -15.76 7.61 10.85
N TYR A 22 -15.47 8.89 10.61
CA TYR A 22 -15.16 9.85 11.65
C TYR A 22 -16.41 10.67 11.92
N VAL A 23 -17.02 10.49 13.09
CA VAL A 23 -18.30 11.09 13.46
C VAL A 23 -18.09 12.17 14.51
N LEU A 24 -18.70 13.33 14.28
CA LEU A 24 -18.75 14.45 15.21
C LEU A 24 -20.18 14.98 15.23
N ASP A 25 -20.77 15.08 16.42
CA ASP A 25 -22.15 15.55 16.63
C ASP A 25 -23.16 14.86 15.69
N ASP A 26 -23.11 13.52 15.67
CA ASP A 26 -23.94 12.64 14.83
C ASP A 26 -23.80 12.83 13.31
N ARG A 27 -22.75 13.54 12.85
CA ARG A 27 -22.43 13.72 11.44
C ARG A 27 -21.12 13.04 11.07
N ILE A 28 -21.10 12.31 9.96
CA ILE A 28 -19.86 11.82 9.36
C ILE A 28 -19.12 13.01 8.75
N ILE A 29 -17.95 13.35 9.30
CA ILE A 29 -17.13 14.48 8.84
C ILE A 29 -15.91 14.02 8.03
N ALA A 30 -15.54 12.74 8.09
CA ALA A 30 -14.52 12.15 7.24
C ALA A 30 -14.74 10.65 7.04
N VAL A 31 -14.16 10.13 5.96
CA VAL A 31 -14.10 8.70 5.66
C VAL A 31 -12.69 8.34 5.22
N GLY A 32 -12.13 7.31 5.87
CA GLY A 32 -10.91 6.63 5.45
C GLY A 32 -11.25 5.30 4.79
N VAL A 33 -10.61 4.99 3.67
CA VAL A 33 -10.68 3.68 2.99
C VAL A 33 -9.36 2.97 3.25
N VAL A 34 -9.42 1.84 3.94
CA VAL A 34 -8.23 1.09 4.36
C VAL A 34 -8.34 -0.38 3.95
N ASP A 35 -7.21 -1.01 3.64
CA ASP A 35 -7.10 -2.46 3.50
C ASP A 35 -6.33 -3.05 4.68
N VAL A 36 -6.89 -4.09 5.29
CA VAL A 36 -6.19 -4.95 6.25
C VAL A 36 -5.56 -6.10 5.46
N LEU A 37 -4.23 -6.08 5.35
CA LEU A 37 -3.44 -7.04 4.58
C LEU A 37 -2.62 -7.94 5.51
N PRO A 38 -2.10 -9.09 5.03
CA PRO A 38 -1.35 -10.02 5.88
C PRO A 38 -0.18 -9.40 6.67
N ARG A 39 0.46 -8.37 6.10
CA ARG A 39 1.63 -7.71 6.70
C ARG A 39 1.41 -6.27 7.15
N CYS A 40 0.34 -5.63 6.69
CA CYS A 40 0.14 -4.20 6.96
C CYS A 40 -1.32 -3.77 6.97
N LEU A 41 -1.57 -2.61 7.58
CA LEU A 41 -2.74 -1.80 7.28
C LEU A 41 -2.35 -0.82 6.17
N SER A 42 -3.12 -0.75 5.08
CA SER A 42 -2.86 0.12 3.93
C SER A 42 -3.92 1.21 3.82
N SER A 43 -3.52 2.47 3.95
CA SER A 43 -4.37 3.64 3.72
C SER A 43 -4.50 3.92 2.22
N LYS A 44 -5.71 3.83 1.66
CA LYS A 44 -5.95 4.08 0.23
C LYS A 44 -6.45 5.49 -0.04
N TYR A 45 -7.62 5.81 0.50
CA TYR A 45 -8.28 7.08 0.25
C TYR A 45 -8.70 7.70 1.57
N PHE A 46 -8.60 9.02 1.64
CA PHE A 46 -9.09 9.78 2.77
C PHE A 46 -9.72 11.06 2.27
N TYR A 47 -11.00 11.25 2.57
CA TYR A 47 -11.75 12.45 2.21
C TYR A 47 -12.59 12.91 3.39
N TYR A 48 -12.79 14.22 3.47
CA TYR A 48 -13.42 14.86 4.62
C TYR A 48 -14.15 16.12 4.20
N ASP A 49 -15.08 16.54 5.04
CA ASP A 49 -15.84 17.78 4.88
C ASP A 49 -14.89 18.99 5.09
N PRO A 50 -14.68 19.86 4.06
CA PRO A 50 -13.74 20.97 4.12
C PRO A 50 -13.97 21.97 5.27
N ASP A 51 -15.20 22.07 5.77
CA ASP A 51 -15.55 22.92 6.91
C ASP A 51 -14.77 22.51 8.18
N PHE A 52 -14.31 21.25 8.23
CA PHE A 52 -13.52 20.69 9.32
C PHE A 52 -12.01 20.63 9.03
N SER A 53 -11.53 21.30 7.99
CA SER A 53 -10.10 21.32 7.61
C SER A 53 -9.17 21.78 8.74
N PHE A 54 -9.66 22.65 9.64
CA PHE A 54 -8.93 23.12 10.83
C PHE A 54 -8.55 21.99 11.80
N LEU A 55 -9.25 20.84 11.76
CA LEU A 55 -8.96 19.68 12.60
C LEU A 55 -7.78 18.84 12.10
N SER A 56 -7.21 19.14 10.93
CA SER A 56 -6.09 18.38 10.35
C SER A 56 -6.39 16.87 10.24
N LEU A 57 -7.57 16.53 9.72
CA LEU A 57 -8.14 15.19 9.77
C LEU A 57 -7.25 14.10 9.14
N GLY A 58 -6.42 14.42 8.14
CA GLY A 58 -5.45 13.47 7.58
C GLY A 58 -4.35 13.04 8.57
N THR A 59 -3.86 13.98 9.39
CA THR A 59 -2.89 13.66 10.46
C THR A 59 -3.56 12.84 11.57
N TYR A 60 -4.78 13.22 11.95
CA TYR A 60 -5.55 12.46 12.94
C TYR A 60 -5.82 11.03 12.47
N ALA A 61 -6.24 10.86 11.22
CA ALA A 61 -6.49 9.55 10.61
C ALA A 61 -5.24 8.67 10.65
N ALA A 62 -4.09 9.20 10.22
CA ALA A 62 -2.82 8.47 10.30
C ALA A 62 -2.47 8.02 11.73
N LEU A 63 -2.69 8.86 12.75
CA LEU A 63 -2.47 8.46 14.15
C LEU A 63 -3.42 7.34 14.60
N ARG A 64 -4.69 7.39 14.17
CA ARG A 64 -5.67 6.34 14.43
C ARG A 64 -5.32 5.03 13.73
N GLU A 65 -4.89 5.10 12.48
CA GLU A 65 -4.46 3.95 11.68
C GLU A 65 -3.18 3.31 12.25
N ILE A 66 -2.22 4.11 12.75
CA ILE A 66 -1.05 3.60 13.50
C ILE A 66 -1.50 2.87 14.77
N ALA A 67 -2.38 3.49 15.58
CA ALA A 67 -2.90 2.87 16.79
C ALA A 67 -3.63 1.56 16.47
N PHE A 68 -4.44 1.56 15.42
CA PHE A 68 -5.19 0.39 14.98
C PHE A 68 -4.28 -0.72 14.46
N THR A 69 -3.23 -0.39 13.70
CA THR A 69 -2.20 -1.35 13.25
C THR A 69 -1.55 -2.03 14.46
N ARG A 70 -1.25 -1.27 15.53
CA ARG A 70 -0.67 -1.83 16.77
C ARG A 70 -1.62 -2.77 17.50
N GLU A 71 -2.92 -2.48 17.47
CA GLU A 71 -3.93 -3.39 18.05
C GLU A 71 -4.04 -4.68 17.23
N LEU A 72 -4.10 -4.57 15.90
CA LEU A 72 -4.10 -5.73 15.00
C LEU A 72 -2.85 -6.60 15.18
N ALA A 73 -1.69 -5.98 15.40
CA ALA A 73 -0.42 -6.67 15.63
C ALA A 73 -0.43 -7.58 16.87
N LYS A 74 -1.26 -7.29 17.88
CA LYS A 74 -1.40 -8.14 19.08
C LYS A 74 -2.01 -9.50 18.74
N GLU A 75 -2.91 -9.54 17.77
CA GLU A 75 -3.55 -10.78 17.28
C GLU A 75 -2.79 -11.40 16.11
N ARG A 76 -2.15 -10.56 15.28
CA ARG A 76 -1.47 -10.94 14.04
C ARG A 76 -0.06 -10.36 14.04
N PRO A 77 0.95 -11.02 14.66
CA PRO A 77 2.29 -10.47 14.80
C PRO A 77 3.00 -10.10 13.49
N HIS A 78 2.59 -10.70 12.36
CA HIS A 78 3.11 -10.36 11.03
C HIS A 78 2.51 -9.08 10.45
N LEU A 79 1.38 -8.59 10.97
CA LEU A 79 0.73 -7.34 10.58
C LEU A 79 1.21 -6.22 11.51
N HIS A 80 2.41 -5.72 11.22
CA HIS A 80 3.06 -4.69 12.06
C HIS A 80 3.50 -3.46 11.27
N TYR A 81 3.18 -3.39 9.98
CA TYR A 81 3.46 -2.22 9.14
C TYR A 81 2.20 -1.40 8.87
N TYR A 82 2.38 -0.08 8.76
CA TYR A 82 1.34 0.83 8.30
C TYR A 82 1.80 1.49 7.00
N TYR A 83 1.09 1.20 5.92
CA TYR A 83 1.38 1.74 4.60
C TYR A 83 0.53 2.98 4.35
N MET A 84 1.18 4.15 4.36
CA MET A 84 0.55 5.45 4.17
C MET A 84 0.34 5.82 2.69
N GLY A 85 0.63 4.93 1.75
CA GLY A 85 0.69 5.24 0.32
C GLY A 85 1.96 6.00 -0.07
N TYR A 86 1.97 6.52 -1.31
CA TYR A 86 3.10 7.27 -1.86
C TYR A 86 3.49 8.49 -1.01
N TYR A 87 4.74 8.93 -1.17
CA TYR A 87 5.30 10.16 -0.60
C TYR A 87 5.97 10.98 -1.70
N ILE A 88 5.65 12.28 -1.78
CA ILE A 88 6.27 13.24 -2.71
C ILE A 88 6.68 14.47 -1.86
N ASP A 89 7.98 14.73 -1.72
CA ASP A 89 8.51 15.76 -0.80
C ASP A 89 8.06 17.18 -1.19
N SER A 90 8.01 17.48 -2.50
CA SER A 90 7.50 18.74 -3.05
C SER A 90 6.01 18.96 -2.83
N CYS A 91 5.20 17.89 -2.67
CA CYS A 91 3.75 18.00 -2.59
C CYS A 91 3.29 18.46 -1.19
N PRO A 92 2.70 19.66 -1.04
CA PRO A 92 2.28 20.15 0.28
C PRO A 92 1.25 19.25 0.97
N LYS A 93 0.36 18.62 0.17
CA LYS A 93 -0.68 17.70 0.67
C LYS A 93 -0.11 16.39 1.24
N MET A 94 1.13 16.03 0.89
CA MET A 94 1.78 14.77 1.31
C MET A 94 2.91 14.99 2.31
N ARG A 95 3.34 16.24 2.51
CA ARG A 95 4.43 16.60 3.42
C ARG A 95 4.19 16.19 4.88
N TYR A 96 2.93 16.09 5.31
CA TYR A 96 2.60 15.65 6.67
C TYR A 96 3.01 14.19 6.92
N LYS A 97 2.98 13.32 5.91
CA LYS A 97 3.43 11.91 6.00
C LYS A 97 4.90 11.84 6.40
N GLY A 98 5.67 12.82 5.95
CA GLY A 98 7.09 12.97 6.26
C GLY A 98 7.40 13.25 7.73
N ARG A 99 6.40 13.34 8.63
CA ARG A 99 6.59 13.61 10.07
C ARG A 99 6.46 12.37 10.96
N PHE A 100 5.94 11.25 10.45
CA PHE A 100 5.78 10.02 11.23
C PHE A 100 7.11 9.25 11.28
N ARG A 101 7.50 8.73 12.44
CA ARG A 101 8.77 8.00 12.63
C ARG A 101 8.58 6.77 13.52
N PRO A 102 9.36 5.69 13.29
CA PRO A 102 10.25 5.47 12.14
C PRO A 102 9.43 5.28 10.84
N SER A 103 10.04 5.54 9.68
CA SER A 103 9.40 5.36 8.36
C SER A 103 10.44 5.19 7.26
N ASP A 104 10.07 4.44 6.23
CA ASP A 104 10.94 4.07 5.12
C ASP A 104 10.24 4.33 3.78
N LEU A 105 11.03 4.53 2.72
CA LEU A 105 10.57 4.52 1.34
C LEU A 105 11.18 3.33 0.60
N LEU A 106 10.40 2.70 -0.28
CA LEU A 106 10.90 1.63 -1.13
C LEU A 106 11.73 2.23 -2.27
N CYS A 107 12.95 1.74 -2.45
CA CYS A 107 13.71 1.97 -3.68
C CYS A 107 13.12 1.11 -4.80
N ASP A 108 12.62 1.74 -5.86
CA ASP A 108 12.05 1.09 -7.04
C ASP A 108 13.08 0.32 -7.90
N TYR A 109 14.35 0.70 -7.84
CA TYR A 109 15.44 -0.03 -8.51
C TYR A 109 15.81 -1.35 -7.81
N SER A 110 16.12 -1.31 -6.51
CA SER A 110 16.67 -2.44 -5.76
C SER A 110 15.67 -3.11 -4.81
N PHE A 111 14.42 -2.64 -4.75
CA PHE A 111 13.37 -3.13 -3.84
C PHE A 111 13.77 -3.14 -2.36
N THR A 112 14.70 -2.25 -2.00
CA THR A 112 15.20 -2.09 -0.64
C THR A 112 14.46 -0.95 0.05
N TRP A 113 14.01 -1.17 1.28
CA TRP A 113 13.45 -0.12 2.14
C TRP A 113 14.58 0.74 2.70
N VAL A 114 14.50 2.05 2.45
CA VAL A 114 15.50 3.03 2.87
C VAL A 114 14.86 4.01 3.86
N PRO A 115 15.53 4.36 4.98
CA PRO A 115 14.99 5.31 5.94
C PRO A 115 14.58 6.63 5.29
N LEU A 116 13.37 7.10 5.61
CA LEU A 116 12.79 8.30 5.01
C LEU A 116 13.70 9.53 5.15
N ASP A 117 14.37 9.70 6.28
CA ASP A 117 15.27 10.84 6.53
C ASP A 117 16.50 10.82 5.60
N GLU A 118 16.94 9.64 5.18
CA GLU A 118 17.97 9.50 4.17
C GLU A 118 17.44 9.83 2.77
N CYS A 119 16.28 9.28 2.40
CA CYS A 119 15.63 9.58 1.12
C CYS A 119 15.38 11.10 0.95
N VAL A 120 14.83 11.75 1.97
CA VAL A 120 14.54 13.19 1.94
C VAL A 120 15.82 14.02 1.84
N ARG A 121 16.89 13.65 2.55
CA ARG A 121 18.20 14.32 2.40
C ARG A 121 18.70 14.22 0.96
N ARG A 122 18.66 13.02 0.37
CA ARG A 122 19.08 12.80 -1.03
C ARG A 122 18.23 13.62 -2.01
N LEU A 123 16.89 13.59 -1.90
CA LEU A 123 15.99 14.36 -2.76
C LEU A 123 16.32 15.85 -2.74
N ARG A 124 16.55 16.41 -1.55
CA ARG A 124 16.86 17.84 -1.39
C ARG A 124 18.24 18.20 -1.93
N SER A 125 19.24 17.33 -1.77
CA SER A 125 20.57 17.59 -2.34
C SER A 125 20.61 17.51 -3.87
N THR A 126 19.72 16.73 -4.49
CA THR A 126 19.68 16.55 -5.95
C THR A 126 18.62 17.38 -6.67
N GLY A 127 17.87 18.23 -5.96
CA GLY A 127 16.74 18.96 -6.54
C GLY A 127 15.65 18.04 -7.09
N GLU A 128 15.29 17.00 -6.34
CA GLU A 128 14.28 15.97 -6.66
C GLU A 128 14.59 15.04 -7.84
N LYS A 129 15.84 15.03 -8.32
CA LYS A 129 16.30 14.16 -9.43
C LYS A 129 16.92 12.83 -8.99
N ALA A 130 16.65 12.35 -7.77
CA ALA A 130 17.23 11.10 -7.32
C ALA A 130 16.70 9.94 -8.18
N ILE A 131 17.60 9.23 -8.88
CA ILE A 131 17.26 8.15 -9.81
C ILE A 131 16.93 6.85 -9.07
N ALA A 132 17.53 6.63 -7.89
CA ALA A 132 17.27 5.49 -7.01
C ALA A 132 17.67 5.84 -5.56
N PHE A 133 16.97 5.29 -4.57
CA PHE A 133 17.28 5.52 -3.15
C PHE A 133 18.38 4.61 -2.59
N ALA A 134 18.58 3.43 -3.18
CA ALA A 134 19.64 2.47 -2.82
C ALA A 134 20.31 1.90 -4.08
N PRO A 135 21.00 2.74 -4.89
CA PRO A 135 21.65 2.34 -6.15
C PRO A 135 22.83 1.38 -5.93
N GLU A 136 23.42 1.37 -4.73
CA GLU A 136 24.52 0.47 -4.37
C GLU A 136 24.06 -0.97 -4.12
N GLN A 137 22.76 -1.19 -3.91
CA GLN A 137 22.20 -2.53 -3.76
C GLN A 137 21.95 -3.16 -5.13
N PRO A 138 22.16 -4.48 -5.29
CA PRO A 138 21.87 -5.14 -6.55
C PRO A 138 20.36 -5.03 -6.88
N PRO A 139 20.01 -5.02 -8.17
CA PRO A 139 18.60 -5.17 -8.56
C PRO A 139 18.07 -6.52 -8.08
N PRO A 140 16.74 -6.66 -7.91
CA PRO A 140 16.14 -7.93 -7.51
C PRO A 140 16.43 -9.04 -8.52
N GLU A 141 16.36 -10.28 -8.05
CA GLU A 141 16.38 -11.43 -8.95
C GLU A 141 15.27 -11.35 -10.00
N HIS A 142 15.59 -11.76 -11.22
CA HIS A 142 14.63 -11.81 -12.30
C HIS A 142 13.47 -12.76 -11.93
N VAL A 143 12.25 -12.25 -12.08
CA VAL A 143 11.04 -13.03 -11.85
C VAL A 143 10.68 -13.75 -13.15
N ASP A 144 10.74 -15.08 -13.14
CA ASP A 144 10.16 -15.89 -14.20
C ASP A 144 8.66 -15.61 -14.31
N VAL A 145 8.25 -14.93 -15.38
CA VAL A 145 6.85 -14.59 -15.66
C VAL A 145 5.96 -15.82 -15.71
N GLY A 146 6.48 -16.99 -16.08
CA GLY A 146 5.73 -18.25 -16.11
C GLY A 146 5.24 -18.70 -14.73
N SER A 147 5.95 -18.29 -13.67
CA SER A 147 5.64 -18.60 -12.27
C SER A 147 4.62 -17.65 -11.63
N VAL A 148 4.34 -16.51 -12.26
CA VAL A 148 3.36 -15.53 -11.76
C VAL A 148 1.97 -16.17 -11.77
N TYR A 149 1.25 -16.08 -10.64
CA TYR A 149 -0.10 -16.61 -10.55
C TYR A 149 -1.10 -15.66 -11.20
N CYS A 150 -1.91 -16.20 -12.09
CA CYS A 150 -2.99 -15.50 -12.76
C CYS A 150 -4.34 -16.01 -12.27
N LEU A 151 -5.30 -15.10 -12.10
CA LEU A 151 -6.71 -15.42 -11.88
C LEU A 151 -7.47 -15.27 -13.20
N PHE A 152 -7.94 -16.39 -13.76
CA PHE A 152 -8.74 -16.42 -14.98
C PHE A 152 -9.99 -17.27 -14.75
N LYS A 153 -11.18 -16.72 -15.03
CA LYS A 153 -12.49 -17.39 -14.80
C LYS A 153 -12.58 -18.07 -13.41
N MET A 154 -12.24 -17.32 -12.36
CA MET A 154 -12.25 -17.79 -10.95
C MET A 154 -11.27 -18.94 -10.64
N SER A 155 -10.38 -19.28 -11.57
CA SER A 155 -9.33 -20.29 -11.37
C SER A 155 -7.97 -19.62 -11.29
N ALA A 156 -7.24 -19.89 -10.20
CA ALA A 156 -5.87 -19.43 -10.03
C ALA A 156 -4.89 -20.46 -10.59
N MET A 157 -3.99 -20.03 -11.48
CA MET A 157 -2.96 -20.91 -12.07
C MET A 157 -1.72 -20.11 -12.48
N PRO A 158 -0.52 -20.73 -12.55
CA PRO A 158 0.66 -20.07 -13.08
C PRO A 158 0.45 -19.60 -14.52
N TYR A 159 1.06 -18.48 -14.89
CA TYR A 159 0.94 -17.92 -16.23
C TYR A 159 1.40 -18.90 -17.32
N ALA A 160 2.43 -19.71 -17.05
CA ALA A 160 2.85 -20.77 -17.96
C ALA A 160 1.74 -21.77 -18.29
N VAL A 161 0.91 -22.12 -17.30
CA VAL A 161 -0.27 -23.00 -17.47
C VAL A 161 -1.39 -22.26 -18.19
N LEU A 162 -1.63 -21.00 -17.83
CA LEU A 162 -2.67 -20.18 -18.45
C LEU A 162 -2.43 -20.00 -19.96
N LYS A 163 -1.19 -19.83 -20.40
CA LYS A 163 -0.84 -19.73 -21.83
C LYS A 163 -1.26 -20.95 -22.65
N SER A 164 -1.38 -22.11 -22.03
CA SER A 164 -1.84 -23.35 -22.67
C SER A 164 -3.35 -23.58 -22.52
N HIS A 165 -4.07 -22.71 -21.81
CA HIS A 165 -5.50 -22.86 -21.58
C HIS A 165 -6.26 -22.62 -22.91
N PRO A 166 -7.17 -23.53 -23.32
CA PRO A 166 -7.80 -23.50 -24.65
C PRO A 166 -8.66 -22.25 -24.89
N GLU A 167 -9.23 -21.70 -23.82
CA GLU A 167 -10.05 -20.48 -23.87
C GLU A 167 -9.26 -19.19 -23.60
N PHE A 168 -7.96 -19.29 -23.33
CA PHE A 168 -7.12 -18.12 -23.09
C PHE A 168 -6.37 -17.73 -24.35
N ARG A 169 -6.39 -16.44 -24.66
CA ARG A 169 -5.57 -15.84 -25.71
C ARG A 169 -4.85 -14.69 -25.07
N GLU A 170 -3.51 -14.77 -25.02
CA GLU A 170 -2.73 -13.63 -24.59
C GLU A 170 -2.90 -12.51 -25.61
N LYS A 171 -3.28 -11.33 -25.12
CA LYS A 171 -3.50 -10.11 -25.92
C LYS A 171 -2.49 -9.02 -25.58
N GLU A 172 -1.73 -9.22 -24.52
CA GLU A 172 -0.87 -8.20 -23.93
C GLU A 172 0.57 -8.72 -23.84
N ASP A 173 1.52 -7.84 -24.12
CA ASP A 173 2.96 -8.10 -24.10
C ASP A 173 3.64 -7.56 -22.82
N PHE A 174 2.86 -7.13 -21.83
CA PHE A 174 3.39 -6.45 -20.65
C PHE A 174 3.93 -7.39 -19.56
N MET A 175 3.82 -8.71 -19.66
CA MET A 175 4.11 -9.61 -18.53
C MET A 175 5.54 -9.45 -17.97
N GLU A 176 6.52 -9.21 -18.85
CA GLU A 176 7.91 -8.90 -18.45
C GLU A 176 7.99 -7.54 -17.75
N GLU A 177 7.32 -6.51 -18.28
CA GLU A 177 7.23 -5.19 -17.66
C GLU A 177 6.56 -5.24 -16.29
N TYR A 178 5.48 -6.01 -16.14
CA TYR A 178 4.81 -6.26 -14.86
C TYR A 178 5.77 -6.91 -13.87
N ALA A 179 6.48 -7.96 -14.28
CA ALA A 179 7.44 -8.64 -13.42
C ALA A 179 8.59 -7.71 -12.99
N GLN A 180 9.03 -6.82 -13.88
CA GLN A 180 10.04 -5.80 -13.57
C GLN A 180 9.51 -4.73 -12.60
N LEU A 181 8.31 -4.22 -12.83
CA LEU A 181 7.72 -3.14 -12.03
C LEU A 181 7.28 -3.61 -10.64
N VAL A 182 6.68 -4.79 -10.55
CA VAL A 182 6.23 -5.38 -9.29
C VAL A 182 7.38 -6.05 -8.54
N GLY A 183 8.40 -6.52 -9.26
CA GLY A 183 9.60 -7.11 -8.69
C GLY A 183 9.31 -8.42 -7.93
N PRO A 184 10.11 -8.75 -6.88
CA PRO A 184 10.07 -10.05 -6.22
C PRO A 184 8.69 -10.50 -5.72
N VAL A 185 7.83 -9.55 -5.35
CA VAL A 185 6.50 -9.85 -4.81
C VAL A 185 5.49 -10.27 -5.88
N ALA A 186 5.82 -10.20 -7.17
CA ALA A 186 4.94 -10.62 -8.26
C ALA A 186 4.49 -12.10 -8.14
N LYS A 187 5.33 -12.95 -7.53
CA LYS A 187 5.03 -14.37 -7.27
C LYS A 187 4.04 -14.58 -6.12
N GLU A 188 3.86 -13.57 -5.26
CA GLU A 188 2.94 -13.57 -4.12
C GLU A 188 1.59 -12.92 -4.47
N MET A 189 1.44 -12.38 -5.69
CA MET A 189 0.25 -11.68 -6.15
C MET A 189 -0.55 -12.53 -7.14
N LEU A 190 -1.86 -12.26 -7.20
CA LEU A 190 -2.75 -12.77 -8.24
C LEU A 190 -2.97 -11.69 -9.29
N LEU A 191 -2.45 -11.91 -10.50
CA LEU A 191 -2.72 -11.05 -11.64
C LEU A 191 -4.04 -11.47 -12.31
N VAL A 192 -5.04 -10.60 -12.27
CA VAL A 192 -6.34 -10.87 -12.91
C VAL A 192 -6.18 -10.82 -14.44
N ARG A 193 -6.65 -11.86 -15.12
CA ARG A 193 -6.65 -11.98 -16.60
C ARG A 193 -8.07 -12.21 -17.08
N THR A 194 -8.41 -11.62 -18.23
CA THR A 194 -9.78 -11.63 -18.80
C THR A 194 -9.79 -12.08 -20.25
#